data_AF-A0A8S0QUG5-F1
#
_entry.id   AF-A0A8S0QUG5-F1
#
_cell.length_a   1.000
_cell.length_b   1.000
_cell.length_c   1.000
_cell.angle_alpha   90.00
_cell.angle_beta   90.00
_cell.angle_gamma   90.00
#
_symmetry.space_group_name_H-M   'P 1'
#
loop_
_entity.id
_entity.type
_entity.pdbx_description
1 polymer ?
#
loop_
_entity_poly.entity_id
_entity_poly.type
_entity_poly.pdbx_seq_one_letter_code
_entity_poly.pdbx_strand_id
1 'polypeptide(L)'
;MDSGSGEGASLPSTGPDAQKRRVSYFYEPAVGTVNNENNPQKLKRFNVCDDCPVFEGLFEFSQASAGCSIGAVAKLNHKDSDIAINWAGGLHHAKKSLASGFCYVNDIVLGI
;
A
#
# COMPACT_ATOMS: atom_id res chain seq x y z
N MET A 1 0.95 25.31 7.41
CA MET A 1 1.78 25.03 8.60
C MET A 1 2.69 23.89 8.18
N ASP A 2 3.96 24.24 8.00
CA ASP A 2 5.04 23.35 7.61
C ASP A 2 5.38 22.41 8.77
N SER A 3 5.56 21.11 8.47
CA SER A 3 6.19 20.17 9.40
C SER A 3 6.72 18.94 8.66
N GLY A 4 7.95 19.06 8.15
CA GLY A 4 8.95 18.00 8.28
C GLY A 4 8.98 16.94 7.18
N SER A 5 9.56 17.29 6.03
CA SER A 5 10.20 16.31 5.15
C SER A 5 11.33 15.60 5.93
N GLY A 6 11.08 14.39 6.41
CA GLY A 6 12.11 13.57 7.05
C GLY A 6 13.28 13.34 6.09
N GLU A 7 14.40 14.02 6.32
CA GLU A 7 15.67 13.70 5.69
C GLU A 7 16.03 12.25 6.03
N GLY A 8 15.97 11.37 5.02
CA GLY A 8 16.43 10.00 5.14
C GLY A 8 17.93 10.00 5.45
N ALA A 9 18.30 9.54 6.65
CA ALA A 9 19.69 9.38 7.05
C ALA A 9 20.38 8.32 6.17
N SER A 10 21.11 8.76 5.15
CA SER A 10 21.93 7.88 4.32
C SER A 10 23.26 7.64 5.02
N LEU A 11 23.58 6.39 5.37
CA LEU A 11 24.91 6.02 5.84
C LEU A 11 25.95 6.33 4.75
N PRO A 12 27.13 6.89 5.08
CA PRO A 12 28.17 7.15 4.10
C PRO A 12 28.76 5.83 3.58
N SER A 13 28.64 5.56 2.29
CA SER A 13 29.30 4.43 1.63
C SER A 13 30.60 4.90 0.95
N THR A 14 31.74 4.36 1.37
CA THR A 14 33.08 4.74 0.89
C THR A 14 33.67 3.78 -0.13
N GLY A 15 32.86 2.89 -0.73
CA GLY A 15 33.30 1.97 -1.78
C GLY A 15 33.31 2.64 -3.17
N PRO A 16 34.27 2.31 -4.06
CA PRO A 16 34.37 2.90 -5.39
C PRO A 16 33.13 2.69 -6.28
N ASP A 17 32.34 1.65 -6.00
CA ASP A 17 31.08 1.33 -6.71
C ASP A 17 29.82 1.82 -5.98
N ALA A 18 29.97 2.49 -4.84
CA ALA A 18 28.85 2.79 -3.97
C ALA A 18 28.14 4.08 -4.40
N GLN A 19 27.12 3.94 -5.24
CA GLN A 19 26.27 5.05 -5.68
C GLN A 19 25.22 5.37 -4.61
N LYS A 20 25.14 6.64 -4.19
CA LYS A 20 24.04 7.14 -3.34
C LYS A 20 22.70 6.97 -4.08
N ARG A 21 21.70 6.41 -3.42
CA ARG A 21 20.34 6.22 -3.94
C ARG A 21 19.34 6.96 -3.07
N ARG A 22 18.36 7.60 -3.69
CA ARG A 22 17.22 8.22 -3.02
C ARG A 22 16.19 7.15 -2.72
N VAL A 23 15.96 6.89 -1.43
CA VAL A 23 15.02 5.87 -0.95
C VAL A 23 13.81 6.56 -0.33
N SER A 24 12.60 6.20 -0.78
CA SER A 24 11.35 6.65 -0.17
C SER A 24 10.66 5.50 0.57
N TYR A 25 10.23 5.78 1.81
CA TYR A 25 9.39 4.89 2.61
C TYR A 25 7.95 5.41 2.62
N PHE A 26 6.99 4.51 2.49
CA PHE A 26 5.57 4.81 2.56
C PHE A 26 4.98 4.15 3.80
N TYR A 27 4.43 4.97 4.70
CA TYR A 27 3.81 4.56 5.95
C TYR A 27 2.62 5.46 6.25
N GLU A 28 1.48 4.88 6.63
CA GLU A 28 0.27 5.61 6.97
C GLU A 28 -0.17 5.24 8.41
N PRO A 29 -0.21 6.20 9.36
CA PRO A 29 -0.52 5.92 10.76
C PRO A 29 -2.01 5.92 11.15
N ALA A 30 -2.96 6.24 10.26
CA ALA A 30 -4.37 6.41 10.63
C ALA A 30 -5.31 5.38 10.00
N VAL A 31 -6.07 4.67 10.84
CA VAL A 31 -7.21 3.82 10.42
C VAL A 31 -8.48 4.46 11.00
N GLY A 32 -9.31 5.02 10.13
CA GLY A 32 -10.63 5.55 10.46
C GLY A 32 -11.73 4.48 10.40
N THR A 33 -12.94 4.85 10.83
CA THR A 33 -14.10 3.95 10.94
C THR A 33 -15.09 4.15 9.81
N VAL A 34 -15.51 3.08 9.13
CA VAL A 34 -16.65 3.07 8.19
C VAL A 34 -17.74 2.09 8.61
N ASN A 35 -18.99 2.52 8.42
CA ASN A 35 -20.21 1.82 8.78
C ASN A 35 -20.50 0.63 7.86
N ASN A 36 -20.95 -0.47 8.45
CA ASN A 36 -21.09 -1.75 7.78
C ASN A 36 -22.55 -2.06 7.43
N GLU A 37 -22.94 -1.90 6.16
CA GLU A 37 -24.19 -2.46 5.64
C GLU A 37 -23.98 -3.93 5.27
N ASN A 38 -24.22 -4.84 6.23
CA ASN A 38 -24.05 -6.28 6.04
C ASN A 38 -25.12 -6.86 5.10
N ASN A 39 -24.79 -7.02 3.81
CA ASN A 39 -25.58 -7.81 2.87
C ASN A 39 -24.87 -9.14 2.55
N PRO A 40 -25.28 -10.28 3.15
CA PRO A 40 -24.57 -11.55 3.04
C PRO A 40 -24.48 -12.08 1.61
N GLN A 41 -25.46 -11.79 0.75
CA GLN A 41 -25.44 -12.21 -0.65
C GLN A 41 -24.37 -11.44 -1.46
N LYS A 42 -24.17 -10.14 -1.16
CA LYS A 42 -23.10 -9.36 -1.78
C LYS A 42 -21.73 -9.83 -1.28
N LEU A 43 -21.57 -10.07 0.02
CA LEU A 43 -20.32 -10.56 0.60
C LEU A 43 -19.87 -11.88 -0.03
N LYS A 44 -20.79 -12.84 -0.17
CA LYS A 44 -20.50 -14.12 -0.84
C LYS A 44 -20.15 -13.94 -2.33
N ARG A 45 -20.82 -13.04 -3.04
CA ARG A 45 -20.52 -12.73 -4.45
C ARG A 45 -19.10 -12.21 -4.65
N PHE A 46 -18.56 -11.45 -3.70
CA PHE A 46 -17.21 -10.86 -3.77
C PHE A 46 -16.15 -11.67 -3.02
N ASN A 47 -16.49 -12.86 -2.51
CA ASN A 47 -15.62 -13.69 -1.67
C ASN A 47 -15.08 -12.98 -0.43
N VAL A 48 -15.88 -12.07 0.14
CA VAL A 48 -15.62 -11.39 1.41
C VAL A 48 -16.31 -12.19 2.51
N CYS A 49 -15.71 -13.33 2.87
CA CYS A 49 -16.19 -14.27 3.87
C CYS A 49 -14.99 -14.91 4.60
N ASP A 50 -15.00 -16.20 4.90
CA ASP A 50 -14.01 -16.93 5.71
C ASP A 50 -12.55 -16.44 5.57
N ASP A 51 -11.98 -16.51 4.36
CA ASP A 51 -10.58 -16.15 4.06
C ASP A 51 -10.36 -14.64 3.87
N CYS A 52 -11.43 -13.86 3.83
CA CYS A 52 -11.42 -12.40 3.61
C CYS A 52 -12.52 -11.74 4.46
N PRO A 53 -12.37 -11.73 5.80
CA PRO A 53 -13.41 -11.27 6.70
C PRO A 53 -13.64 -9.76 6.61
N VAL A 54 -14.88 -9.33 6.84
CA VAL A 54 -15.14 -7.91 7.07
C VAL A 54 -14.63 -7.52 8.46
N PHE A 55 -13.84 -6.45 8.53
CA PHE A 55 -13.38 -5.87 9.79
C PHE A 55 -13.50 -4.34 9.75
N GLU A 56 -13.52 -3.72 10.93
CA GLU A 56 -13.54 -2.27 11.07
C GLU A 56 -12.23 -1.68 10.51
N GLY A 57 -12.32 -0.74 9.57
CA GLY A 57 -11.15 -0.18 8.91
C GLY A 57 -10.72 -0.92 7.63
N LEU A 58 -11.51 -1.89 7.13
CA LEU A 58 -11.16 -2.67 5.93
C LEU A 58 -10.89 -1.79 4.69
N PHE A 59 -11.71 -0.76 4.50
CA PHE A 59 -11.57 0.12 3.35
C PHE A 59 -10.33 1.00 3.50
N GLU A 60 -10.09 1.54 4.69
CA GLU A 60 -8.94 2.36 5.04
C GLU A 60 -7.63 1.58 4.90
N PHE A 61 -7.60 0.32 5.36
CA PHE A 61 -6.50 -0.60 5.12
C PHE A 61 -6.20 -0.76 3.63
N SER A 62 -7.25 -0.98 2.83
CA SER A 62 -7.13 -1.15 1.37
C SER A 62 -6.64 0.14 0.70
N GLN A 63 -7.13 1.30 1.15
CA GLN A 63 -6.70 2.61 0.66
C GLN A 63 -5.23 2.91 1.01
N ALA A 64 -4.81 2.63 2.24
CA ALA A 64 -3.45 2.86 2.68
C ALA A 64 -2.46 2.03 1.85
N SER A 65 -2.73 0.74 1.70
CA SER A 65 -1.90 -0.15 0.91
C SER A 65 -1.81 0.27 -0.57
N ALA A 66 -2.97 0.43 -1.22
CA ALA A 66 -3.03 0.80 -2.63
C ALA A 66 -2.49 2.22 -2.91
N GLY A 67 -2.84 3.18 -2.06
CA GLY A 67 -2.39 4.56 -2.16
C GLY A 67 -0.87 4.69 -2.00
N CYS A 68 -0.27 3.95 -1.06
CA CYS A 68 1.18 3.90 -0.90
C CYS A 68 1.88 3.31 -2.13
N SER A 69 1.34 2.25 -2.74
CA SER A 69 1.90 1.66 -3.97
C SER A 69 1.80 2.63 -5.16
N ILE A 70 0.66 3.31 -5.34
CA ILE A 70 0.49 4.35 -6.38
C ILE A 70 1.46 5.52 -6.15
N GLY A 71 1.58 6.00 -4.91
CA GLY A 71 2.50 7.07 -4.54
C GLY A 71 3.97 6.70 -4.75
N ALA A 72 4.33 5.44 -4.45
CA ALA A 72 5.66 4.90 -4.71
C ALA A 72 6.00 4.94 -6.21
N VAL A 73 5.08 4.49 -7.05
CA VAL A 73 5.23 4.49 -8.50
C VAL A 73 5.30 5.91 -9.05
N ALA A 74 4.50 6.84 -8.53
CA ALA A 74 4.59 8.24 -8.92
C ALA A 74 5.99 8.83 -8.65
N LYS A 75 6.58 8.54 -7.47
CA LYS A 75 7.96 8.96 -7.16
C LYS A 75 9.00 8.32 -8.07
N LEU A 76 8.83 7.05 -8.45
CA LEU A 76 9.73 6.38 -9.39
C LEU A 76 9.61 7.00 -10.80
N ASN A 77 8.39 7.22 -11.29
CA ASN A 77 8.11 7.80 -12.60
C ASN A 77 8.64 9.22 -12.75
N HIS A 78 8.51 10.04 -11.70
CA HIS A 78 9.08 11.39 -11.67
C HIS A 78 10.58 11.42 -11.45
N LYS A 79 11.21 10.25 -11.25
CA LYS A 79 12.62 10.13 -10.87
C LYS A 79 12.92 10.91 -9.59
N ASP A 80 11.99 10.97 -8.65
CA ASP A 80 12.18 11.54 -7.31
C ASP A 80 12.76 10.51 -6.33
N SER A 81 12.69 9.23 -6.69
CA SER A 81 13.29 8.13 -5.93
C SER A 81 13.90 7.11 -6.88
N ASP A 82 14.96 6.46 -6.44
CA ASP A 82 15.59 5.35 -7.15
C ASP A 82 15.07 4.01 -6.62
N ILE A 83 14.63 4.00 -5.35
CA ILE A 83 14.01 2.87 -4.67
C ILE A 83 12.81 3.40 -3.88
N ALA A 84 11.66 2.75 -4.00
CA ALA A 84 10.48 3.04 -3.19
C ALA A 84 10.02 1.77 -2.47
N ILE A 85 9.74 1.88 -1.18
CA ILE A 85 9.41 0.75 -0.32
C ILE A 85 8.04 0.97 0.31
N ASN A 86 7.11 0.05 0.04
CA ASN A 86 5.80 -0.04 0.67
C ASN A 86 5.63 -1.43 1.30
N TRP A 87 5.84 -1.52 2.62
CA TRP A 87 5.68 -2.80 3.34
C TRP A 87 4.23 -3.19 3.61
N ALA A 88 3.30 -2.24 3.53
CA ALA A 88 1.86 -2.50 3.64
C ALA A 88 1.25 -3.01 2.31
N GLY A 89 2.02 -2.94 1.22
CA GLY A 89 1.65 -3.42 -0.12
C GLY A 89 1.88 -4.90 -0.33
N GLY A 90 1.78 -5.33 -1.58
CA GLY A 90 2.05 -6.72 -1.98
C GLY A 90 0.85 -7.66 -1.88
N LEU A 91 -0.38 -7.13 -1.89
CA LEU A 91 -1.62 -7.90 -1.79
C LEU A 91 -1.99 -8.55 -3.15
N HIS A 92 -1.17 -9.51 -3.56
CA HIS A 92 -1.17 -10.10 -4.90
C HIS A 92 -2.32 -11.07 -5.22
N HIS A 93 -3.09 -11.53 -4.23
CA HIS A 93 -4.13 -12.54 -4.44
C HIS A 93 -5.46 -11.94 -4.90
N ALA A 94 -5.68 -10.64 -4.67
CA ALA A 94 -6.91 -9.95 -5.06
C ALA A 94 -7.15 -10.03 -6.57
N LYS A 95 -8.41 -10.27 -6.95
CA LYS A 95 -8.86 -10.37 -8.35
C LYS A 95 -9.69 -9.14 -8.71
N LYS A 96 -9.97 -8.94 -10.00
CA LYS A 96 -10.76 -7.80 -10.51
C LYS A 96 -12.12 -7.61 -9.80
N SER A 97 -12.73 -8.69 -9.31
CA SER A 97 -14.07 -8.64 -8.70
C SER A 97 -14.23 -9.64 -7.56
N LEU A 98 -13.14 -10.09 -6.93
CA LEU A 98 -13.16 -11.04 -5.82
C LEU A 98 -11.98 -10.76 -4.89
N ALA A 99 -12.23 -10.75 -3.58
CA ALA A 99 -11.18 -10.85 -2.56
C ALA A 99 -10.66 -12.30 -2.49
N SER A 100 -9.39 -12.49 -2.12
CA SER A 100 -8.80 -13.84 -1.99
C SER A 100 -7.51 -13.77 -1.18
N GLY A 101 -7.23 -14.75 -0.31
CA GLY A 101 -5.97 -14.85 0.43
C GLY A 101 -5.64 -13.60 1.21
N PHE A 102 -6.60 -13.09 1.99
CA PHE A 102 -6.52 -11.82 2.73
C PHE A 102 -6.34 -10.56 1.88
N CYS A 103 -6.41 -10.65 0.55
CA CYS A 103 -6.22 -9.54 -0.37
C CYS A 103 -7.57 -9.05 -0.93
N TYR A 104 -7.89 -7.77 -0.68
CA TYR A 104 -9.15 -7.14 -1.13
C TYR A 104 -8.96 -6.24 -2.35
N VAL A 105 -7.83 -5.53 -2.42
CA VAL A 105 -7.41 -4.70 -3.55
C VAL A 105 -6.02 -5.15 -3.97
N ASN A 106 -5.79 -5.28 -5.28
CA ASN A 106 -4.51 -5.67 -5.83
C ASN A 106 -3.64 -4.43 -6.08
N ASP A 107 -2.92 -3.98 -5.06
CA ASP A 107 -2.08 -2.78 -5.13
C ASP A 107 -0.92 -2.91 -6.14
N ILE A 108 -0.43 -4.14 -6.35
CA ILE A 108 0.60 -4.44 -7.35
C ILE A 108 0.10 -4.13 -8.76
N VAL A 109 -1.10 -4.60 -9.11
CA VAL A 109 -1.70 -4.34 -10.43
C VAL A 109 -1.97 -2.85 -10.65
N LEU A 110 -2.26 -2.09 -9.58
CA LEU A 110 -2.44 -0.64 -9.68
C LEU A 110 -1.12 0.11 -9.87
N GLY A 111 0.00 -0.47 -9.42
CA GLY A 111 1.32 0.13 -9.51
C GLY A 111 2.12 -0.22 -10.77
N ILE A 112 1.73 -1.25 -11.52
CA ILE A 112 2.38 -1.68 -12.77
C ILE A 112 1.66 -1.05 -13.97
#